data_AF-A0A7J2H6E4-F1
#
_entry.id   AF-A0A7J2H6E4-F1
#
_cell.length_a   1.000
_cell.length_b   1.000
_cell.length_c   1.000
_cell.angle_alpha   90.00
_cell.angle_beta   90.00
_cell.angle_gamma   90.00
#
_symmetry.space_group_name_H-M   'P 1'
#
loop_
_entity.id
_entity.type
_entity.pdbx_description
1 polymer ?
#
loop_
_entity_poly.entity_id
_entity_poly.type
_entity_poly.pdbx_seq_one_letter_code
_entity_poly.pdbx_strand_id
1 'polypeptide(L)'
;MIDRLEEELREKRLSGSLRVRRRSSELLRVLDNASLVLRAEDYVKKGLLNTTSLRARLCYLNSSLDTYSVILANMTEMLEEPDTTCRRLLVLPEDQSLNLAYQLNTSSVVVNATLLLSYTTEDPAEYVGKHVLANTAGVSIFYVPIAAKLETPRSAFIDDFLNVTTVITAFSRVENLTVTLNYPESLGKLVYGNYTYNFTVFDGTIELRWVLYAVYEGEWHLRLNITCDRGSLLIERVLNVTIPSIIPRTVIPRYFNLSIACLDVLGRPLSGYMVNLYENKSRVLIGSAVTNESGLVEFSNISRGVYLVEVTDGLYRTEDVVYLFRNQRVSILIKKARLTVRVELDDGSPLPLTLIYVRDENGSLTCVDFTNSSGMAVCKALPLGNYTVSARWRGSIVGYSKVSLKGDSMLTMRGLVKKVRVNVLMANKPAPGAKIYVYSTTGRLEAVLRTNDEGVAVVYLLPGVYKFKAVKGQYYAEAIIDTRVSRTLVLKLEISSNLWVLLGLTALLWTLTAYVWHRKTSYIYKERERYRRMLQRLEELHDKGVIEDKYYVKLKQEYEERLNELSRGELA
;
A
#
# COMPACT_ATOMS: atom_id res chain seq x y z
N MET A 1 -34.02 -29.55 59.67
CA MET A 1 -32.98 -28.87 58.85
C MET A 1 -31.81 -29.80 58.52
N ILE A 2 -31.05 -30.29 59.53
CA ILE A 2 -29.83 -31.11 59.35
C ILE A 2 -30.04 -32.33 58.43
N ASP A 3 -31.12 -33.10 58.63
CA ASP A 3 -31.35 -34.35 57.88
C ASP A 3 -31.53 -34.10 56.36
N ARG A 4 -32.13 -32.96 55.98
CA ARG A 4 -32.34 -32.56 54.57
C ARG A 4 -31.04 -32.15 53.88
N LEU A 5 -30.18 -31.41 54.59
CA LEU A 5 -28.82 -31.11 54.14
C LEU A 5 -28.00 -32.40 53.98
N GLU A 6 -28.21 -33.37 54.89
CA GLU A 6 -27.54 -34.66 54.83
C GLU A 6 -27.97 -35.49 53.60
N GLU A 7 -29.27 -35.53 53.27
CA GLU A 7 -29.79 -36.17 52.05
C GLU A 7 -29.21 -35.54 50.78
N GLU A 8 -29.23 -34.20 50.65
CA GLU A 8 -28.63 -33.52 49.49
C GLU A 8 -27.13 -33.82 49.34
N LEU A 9 -26.38 -33.83 50.45
CA LEU A 9 -24.96 -34.14 50.43
C LEU A 9 -24.69 -35.62 50.09
N ARG A 10 -25.59 -36.53 50.48
CA ARG A 10 -25.55 -37.95 50.07
C ARG A 10 -25.85 -38.11 48.58
N GLU A 11 -26.83 -37.39 48.02
CA GLU A 11 -27.09 -37.37 46.58
C GLU A 11 -25.91 -36.80 45.79
N LYS A 12 -25.41 -35.61 46.17
CA LYS A 12 -24.25 -34.95 45.52
C LYS A 12 -22.98 -35.81 45.60
N ARG A 13 -22.86 -36.67 46.62
CA ARG A 13 -21.80 -37.70 46.74
C ARG A 13 -21.98 -38.90 45.81
N LEU A 14 -23.21 -39.24 45.41
CA LEU A 14 -23.52 -40.34 44.49
C LEU A 14 -23.50 -39.90 43.01
N SER A 15 -24.04 -38.73 42.69
CA SER A 15 -24.19 -38.23 41.30
C SER A 15 -23.04 -37.33 40.83
N GLY A 16 -22.37 -36.63 41.75
CA GLY A 16 -21.37 -35.60 41.42
C GLY A 16 -20.07 -36.11 40.80
N SER A 17 -19.26 -35.19 40.26
CA SER A 17 -17.92 -35.47 39.75
C SER A 17 -16.93 -35.86 40.86
N LEU A 18 -15.81 -36.51 40.52
CA LEU A 18 -14.87 -37.09 41.49
C LEU A 18 -14.36 -36.10 42.56
N ARG A 19 -14.22 -34.81 42.20
CA ARG A 19 -13.86 -33.72 43.12
C ARG A 19 -15.01 -33.29 44.04
N VAL A 20 -16.24 -33.28 43.53
CA VAL A 20 -17.47 -33.01 44.31
C VAL A 20 -17.72 -34.16 45.29
N ARG A 21 -17.62 -35.43 44.86
CA ARG A 21 -17.82 -36.59 45.74
C ARG A 21 -16.90 -36.60 46.96
N ARG A 22 -15.62 -36.22 46.79
CA ARG A 22 -14.69 -36.07 47.92
C ARG A 22 -15.16 -34.97 48.88
N ARG A 23 -15.44 -33.76 48.38
CA ARG A 23 -15.87 -32.61 49.20
C ARG A 23 -17.17 -32.88 49.95
N SER A 24 -18.18 -33.47 49.30
CA SER A 24 -19.43 -33.90 49.95
C SER A 24 -19.21 -34.97 51.02
N SER A 25 -18.23 -35.88 50.84
CA SER A 25 -17.91 -36.89 51.85
C SER A 25 -17.18 -36.33 53.09
N GLU A 26 -16.43 -35.23 52.92
CA GLU A 26 -15.79 -34.51 54.03
C GLU A 26 -16.83 -33.70 54.81
N LEU A 27 -17.73 -32.99 54.12
CA LEU A 27 -18.84 -32.25 54.72
C LEU A 27 -19.75 -33.15 55.57
N LEU A 28 -20.15 -34.32 55.04
CA LEU A 28 -20.95 -35.31 55.79
C LEU A 28 -20.26 -35.78 57.07
N ARG A 29 -18.96 -36.07 57.02
CA ARG A 29 -18.18 -36.52 58.20
C ARG A 29 -18.04 -35.44 59.28
N VAL A 30 -18.02 -34.17 58.89
CA VAL A 30 -18.04 -33.05 59.84
C VAL A 30 -19.43 -32.91 60.46
N LEU A 31 -20.49 -33.01 59.66
CA LEU A 31 -21.89 -32.94 60.10
C LEU A 31 -22.26 -34.08 61.08
N ASP A 32 -21.90 -35.33 60.76
CA ASP A 32 -22.09 -36.51 61.62
C ASP A 32 -21.41 -36.35 63.00
N ASN A 33 -20.20 -35.79 63.02
CA ASN A 33 -19.48 -35.57 64.27
C ASN A 33 -20.07 -34.42 65.09
N ALA A 34 -20.58 -33.37 64.44
CA ALA A 34 -21.26 -32.27 65.12
C ALA A 34 -22.61 -32.71 65.72
N SER A 35 -23.44 -33.44 64.97
CA SER A 35 -24.75 -33.91 65.43
C SER A 35 -24.65 -34.88 66.62
N LEU A 36 -23.65 -35.77 66.62
CA LEU A 36 -23.37 -36.68 67.74
C LEU A 36 -22.80 -35.96 68.98
N VAL A 37 -22.09 -34.84 68.80
CA VAL A 37 -21.66 -33.99 69.93
C VAL A 37 -22.85 -33.24 70.53
N LEU A 38 -23.77 -32.73 69.71
CA LEU A 38 -24.99 -32.05 70.18
C LEU A 38 -25.92 -32.97 70.99
N ARG A 39 -25.97 -34.27 70.65
CA ARG A 39 -26.76 -35.28 71.39
C ARG A 39 -25.94 -36.06 72.43
N ALA A 40 -24.70 -35.65 72.71
CA ALA A 40 -23.73 -36.47 73.45
C ALA A 40 -24.20 -36.93 74.84
N GLU A 41 -24.91 -36.07 75.59
CA GLU A 41 -25.42 -36.41 76.92
C GLU A 41 -26.34 -37.66 76.89
N ASP A 42 -27.21 -37.74 75.89
CA ASP A 42 -28.20 -38.80 75.76
C ASP A 42 -27.56 -40.12 75.26
N TYR A 43 -26.54 -40.04 74.40
CA TYR A 43 -25.75 -41.21 73.99
C TYR A 43 -24.78 -41.71 75.08
N VAL A 44 -24.25 -40.82 75.93
CA VAL A 44 -23.44 -41.19 77.09
C VAL A 44 -24.32 -41.88 78.16
N LYS A 45 -25.51 -41.35 78.43
CA LYS A 45 -26.52 -42.01 79.30
C LYS A 45 -26.91 -43.40 78.82
N LYS A 46 -26.92 -43.62 77.50
CA LYS A 46 -27.20 -44.93 76.85
C LYS A 46 -25.97 -45.83 76.72
N GLY A 47 -24.80 -45.43 77.21
CA GLY A 47 -23.55 -46.22 77.16
C GLY A 47 -22.93 -46.38 75.76
N LEU A 48 -23.41 -45.65 74.76
CA LEU A 48 -23.02 -45.80 73.35
C LEU A 48 -21.80 -44.93 72.96
N LEU A 49 -21.39 -44.01 73.82
CA LEU A 49 -20.31 -43.05 73.57
C LEU A 49 -19.36 -42.97 74.78
N ASN A 50 -18.07 -43.19 74.54
CA ASN A 50 -17.04 -43.15 75.57
C ASN A 50 -16.33 -41.78 75.60
N THR A 51 -15.85 -41.34 76.77
CA THR A 51 -15.24 -40.01 76.98
C THR A 51 -14.01 -39.76 76.11
N THR A 52 -13.23 -40.82 75.82
CA THR A 52 -12.10 -40.79 74.88
C THR A 52 -12.53 -40.57 73.44
N SER A 53 -13.61 -41.22 72.99
CA SER A 53 -14.16 -41.07 71.65
C SER A 53 -14.85 -39.71 71.44
N LEU A 54 -15.46 -39.14 72.48
CA LEU A 54 -15.98 -37.77 72.49
C LEU A 54 -14.84 -36.76 72.27
N ARG A 55 -13.75 -36.89 73.06
CA ARG A 55 -12.58 -36.00 72.96
C ARG A 55 -11.95 -36.03 71.57
N ALA A 56 -11.79 -37.21 70.97
CA ALA A 56 -11.24 -37.34 69.61
C ALA A 56 -12.09 -36.62 68.55
N ARG A 57 -13.43 -36.70 68.65
CA ARG A 57 -14.36 -36.02 67.74
C ARG A 57 -14.34 -34.51 67.92
N LEU A 58 -14.25 -34.01 69.16
CA LEU A 58 -14.10 -32.58 69.45
C LEU A 58 -12.78 -32.02 68.87
N CYS A 59 -11.67 -32.75 69.00
CA CYS A 59 -10.40 -32.36 68.36
C CYS A 59 -10.52 -32.32 66.82
N TYR A 60 -11.21 -33.30 66.21
CA TYR A 60 -11.43 -33.35 64.76
C TYR A 60 -12.27 -32.18 64.23
N LEU A 61 -13.31 -31.76 64.96
CA LEU A 61 -14.10 -30.58 64.62
C LEU A 61 -13.26 -29.30 64.72
N ASN A 62 -12.43 -29.17 65.76
CA ASN A 62 -11.53 -28.03 65.94
C ASN A 62 -10.45 -27.92 64.83
N SER A 63 -10.00 -29.04 64.26
CA SER A 63 -9.11 -29.03 63.09
C SER A 63 -9.83 -28.80 61.74
N SER A 64 -11.17 -28.75 61.73
CA SER A 64 -11.99 -28.70 60.51
C SER A 64 -12.80 -27.39 60.39
N LEU A 65 -12.35 -26.32 61.06
CA LEU A 65 -13.08 -25.05 61.19
C LEU A 65 -13.45 -24.40 59.85
N ASP A 66 -12.57 -24.44 58.84
CA ASP A 66 -12.86 -23.87 57.51
C ASP A 66 -13.92 -24.68 56.73
N THR A 67 -13.99 -26.00 56.96
CA THR A 67 -15.04 -26.84 56.39
C THR A 67 -16.36 -26.63 57.14
N TYR A 68 -16.29 -26.41 58.45
CA TYR A 68 -17.43 -26.10 59.30
C TYR A 68 -18.00 -24.70 59.01
N SER A 69 -17.17 -23.71 58.66
CA SER A 69 -17.64 -22.38 58.26
C SER A 69 -18.37 -22.39 56.91
N VAL A 70 -18.04 -23.32 56.00
CA VAL A 70 -18.82 -23.56 54.77
C VAL A 70 -20.15 -24.25 55.08
N ILE A 71 -20.19 -25.22 56.01
CA ILE A 71 -21.47 -25.79 56.49
C ILE A 71 -22.32 -24.69 57.13
N LEU A 72 -21.72 -23.83 57.97
CA LEU A 72 -22.40 -22.68 58.55
C LEU A 72 -22.87 -21.70 57.48
N ALA A 73 -22.07 -21.37 56.46
CA ALA A 73 -22.48 -20.49 55.38
C ALA A 73 -23.63 -21.07 54.53
N ASN A 74 -23.61 -22.37 54.24
CA ASN A 74 -24.75 -23.08 53.65
C ASN A 74 -25.95 -23.12 54.60
N MET A 75 -25.73 -23.23 55.91
CA MET A 75 -26.79 -23.03 56.91
C MET A 75 -27.24 -21.56 56.98
N THR A 76 -26.43 -20.59 56.59
CA THR A 76 -26.81 -19.15 56.52
C THR A 76 -27.62 -18.85 55.26
N GLU A 77 -27.25 -19.47 54.14
CA GLU A 77 -28.03 -19.52 52.91
C GLU A 77 -29.36 -20.28 53.16
N MET A 78 -29.35 -21.31 54.00
CA MET A 78 -30.55 -21.89 54.60
C MET A 78 -31.07 -21.14 55.85
N LEU A 79 -30.50 -20.01 56.30
CA LEU A 79 -31.09 -19.13 57.33
C LEU A 79 -31.88 -17.97 56.71
N GLU A 80 -31.78 -17.84 55.39
CA GLU A 80 -32.88 -17.33 54.56
C GLU A 80 -34.10 -18.31 54.61
N GLU A 81 -33.94 -19.55 55.14
CA GLU A 81 -34.98 -20.55 55.51
C GLU A 81 -34.87 -21.03 57.00
N PRO A 82 -35.03 -20.15 58.03
CA PRO A 82 -34.28 -20.23 59.29
C PRO A 82 -34.53 -21.36 60.32
N ASP A 83 -33.42 -21.74 60.99
CA ASP A 83 -33.32 -22.58 62.21
C ASP A 83 -31.93 -22.37 62.90
N THR A 84 -31.70 -21.91 64.16
CA THR A 84 -32.52 -21.25 65.21
C THR A 84 -31.68 -20.38 66.20
N THR A 85 -30.34 -20.29 66.09
CA THR A 85 -29.37 -20.04 67.20
C THR A 85 -29.20 -18.59 67.74
N CYS A 86 -30.23 -17.75 67.68
CA CYS A 86 -30.19 -16.39 68.24
C CYS A 86 -30.28 -16.37 69.79
N ARG A 87 -29.54 -15.48 70.46
CA ARG A 87 -29.64 -15.26 71.93
C ARG A 87 -30.45 -14.03 72.36
N ARG A 88 -30.62 -13.05 71.48
CA ARG A 88 -31.55 -11.92 71.68
C ARG A 88 -32.41 -11.82 70.43
N LEU A 89 -33.71 -11.90 70.64
CA LEU A 89 -34.73 -11.86 69.62
C LEU A 89 -35.57 -10.60 69.87
N LEU A 90 -35.32 -9.54 69.12
CA LEU A 90 -36.19 -8.36 69.14
C LEU A 90 -37.32 -8.60 68.15
N VAL A 91 -38.53 -8.77 68.69
CA VAL A 91 -39.77 -8.92 67.93
C VAL A 91 -40.38 -7.53 67.74
N LEU A 92 -40.30 -7.03 66.51
CA LEU A 92 -41.04 -5.84 66.07
C LEU A 92 -42.25 -6.33 65.26
N PRO A 93 -43.48 -6.22 65.78
CA PRO A 93 -44.67 -6.57 65.02
C PRO A 93 -44.94 -5.47 63.99
N GLU A 94 -45.09 -5.79 62.71
CA GLU A 94 -45.79 -4.93 61.75
C GLU A 94 -46.88 -5.76 61.07
N ASP A 95 -47.91 -5.11 60.51
CA ASP A 95 -49.08 -5.85 60.01
C ASP A 95 -48.68 -6.93 58.99
N GLN A 96 -48.92 -8.16 59.39
CA GLN A 96 -48.60 -9.43 58.72
C GLN A 96 -47.11 -9.88 58.71
N SER A 97 -46.14 -9.15 59.29
CA SER A 97 -44.72 -9.57 59.41
C SER A 97 -44.16 -9.50 60.84
N LEU A 98 -43.32 -10.48 61.21
CA LEU A 98 -42.44 -10.35 62.38
C LEU A 98 -41.05 -9.88 61.94
N ASN A 99 -40.68 -8.65 62.27
CA ASN A 99 -39.31 -8.19 62.06
C ASN A 99 -38.44 -8.68 63.23
N LEU A 100 -37.39 -9.47 62.92
CA LEU A 100 -36.56 -10.20 63.87
C LEU A 100 -35.12 -9.68 63.87
N ALA A 101 -34.84 -8.68 64.69
CA ALA A 101 -33.46 -8.20 64.85
C ALA A 101 -32.71 -9.05 65.90
N TYR A 102 -31.53 -9.53 65.54
CA TYR A 102 -30.68 -10.36 66.40
C TYR A 102 -29.36 -9.67 66.74
N GLN A 103 -28.99 -9.69 68.03
CA GLN A 103 -27.71 -9.17 68.49
C GLN A 103 -26.70 -10.31 68.65
N LEU A 104 -25.70 -10.37 67.76
CA LEU A 104 -24.54 -11.25 67.92
C LEU A 104 -23.56 -10.64 68.95
N ASN A 105 -22.89 -11.50 69.70
CA ASN A 105 -22.42 -11.18 71.06
C ASN A 105 -21.21 -10.22 71.19
N THR A 106 -20.61 -9.74 70.09
CA THR A 106 -19.26 -9.13 70.13
C THR A 106 -18.96 -7.99 69.14
N SER A 107 -19.95 -7.35 68.51
CA SER A 107 -19.68 -6.09 67.78
C SER A 107 -20.86 -5.12 67.80
N SER A 108 -20.56 -3.82 67.71
CA SER A 108 -21.51 -2.71 67.67
C SER A 108 -22.21 -2.54 66.31
N VAL A 109 -22.48 -3.66 65.63
CA VAL A 109 -23.14 -3.70 64.31
C VAL A 109 -24.45 -4.47 64.47
N VAL A 110 -25.56 -3.75 64.35
CA VAL A 110 -26.90 -4.34 64.27
C VAL A 110 -27.11 -4.83 62.84
N VAL A 111 -27.44 -6.11 62.68
CA VAL A 111 -27.86 -6.67 61.39
C VAL A 111 -29.34 -6.99 61.49
N ASN A 112 -30.15 -6.29 60.70
CA ASN A 112 -31.59 -6.50 60.65
C ASN A 112 -31.93 -7.52 59.54
N ALA A 113 -32.72 -8.52 59.89
CA ALA A 113 -33.40 -9.42 58.95
C ALA A 113 -34.90 -9.47 59.30
N THR A 114 -35.74 -9.66 58.29
CA THR A 114 -37.20 -9.52 58.40
C THR A 114 -37.85 -10.77 57.84
N LEU A 115 -38.70 -11.48 58.60
CA LEU A 115 -39.29 -12.74 58.16
C LEU A 115 -40.81 -12.76 58.37
N LEU A 116 -41.54 -13.04 57.30
CA LEU A 116 -43.00 -12.95 57.23
C LEU A 116 -43.58 -14.36 57.28
N LEU A 117 -44.33 -14.70 58.34
CA LEU A 117 -44.94 -16.03 58.50
C LEU A 117 -46.43 -15.90 58.86
N SER A 118 -47.27 -16.56 58.06
CA SER A 118 -48.71 -16.41 58.07
C SER A 118 -49.44 -17.64 58.62
N TYR A 119 -50.48 -17.34 59.42
CA TYR A 119 -51.65 -18.18 59.71
C TYR A 119 -51.46 -19.51 60.46
N THR A 120 -51.74 -19.47 61.76
CA THR A 120 -52.17 -20.63 62.57
C THR A 120 -53.52 -20.33 63.22
N THR A 121 -54.32 -21.37 63.50
CA THR A 121 -55.74 -21.23 63.88
C THR A 121 -56.01 -21.06 65.38
N GLU A 122 -54.97 -20.90 66.20
CA GLU A 122 -55.02 -20.48 67.61
C GLU A 122 -53.96 -19.39 67.85
N ASP A 123 -54.16 -18.56 68.89
CA ASP A 123 -53.36 -17.35 69.14
C ASP A 123 -51.87 -17.67 69.39
N PRO A 124 -50.94 -17.29 68.50
CA PRO A 124 -49.52 -17.62 68.62
C PRO A 124 -48.86 -17.09 69.91
N ALA A 125 -49.39 -16.02 70.49
CA ALA A 125 -48.83 -15.39 71.67
C ALA A 125 -48.92 -16.28 72.92
N GLU A 126 -50.03 -17.00 73.12
CA GLU A 126 -50.24 -17.79 74.33
C GLU A 126 -49.40 -19.07 74.34
N TYR A 127 -49.28 -19.75 73.19
CA TYR A 127 -48.48 -20.97 73.05
C TYR A 127 -46.99 -20.71 73.33
N VAL A 128 -46.44 -19.65 72.74
CA VAL A 128 -45.04 -19.22 72.98
C VAL A 128 -44.85 -18.78 74.43
N GLY A 129 -45.82 -18.05 74.99
CA GLY A 129 -45.77 -17.57 76.37
C GLY A 129 -45.71 -18.69 77.42
N LYS A 130 -46.47 -19.78 77.24
CA LYS A 130 -46.56 -20.88 78.22
C LYS A 130 -45.35 -21.82 78.22
N HIS A 131 -44.81 -22.15 77.05
CA HIS A 131 -43.81 -23.22 76.91
C HIS A 131 -42.39 -22.75 76.64
N VAL A 132 -42.19 -21.55 76.08
CA VAL A 132 -40.84 -21.04 75.76
C VAL A 132 -40.31 -20.12 76.85
N LEU A 133 -41.11 -19.15 77.32
CA LEU A 133 -40.66 -18.13 78.29
C LEU A 133 -40.36 -18.69 79.69
N ALA A 134 -41.07 -19.72 80.14
CA ALA A 134 -40.92 -20.27 81.49
C ALA A 134 -39.53 -20.87 81.77
N ASN A 135 -38.83 -21.35 80.74
CA ASN A 135 -37.49 -21.93 80.85
C ASN A 135 -36.35 -20.94 80.54
N THR A 136 -36.65 -19.73 80.06
CA THR A 136 -35.65 -18.71 79.68
C THR A 136 -35.61 -17.56 80.68
N ALA A 137 -35.10 -17.83 81.88
CA ALA A 137 -34.85 -16.79 82.87
C ALA A 137 -33.89 -15.71 82.30
N GLY A 138 -34.34 -14.45 82.25
CA GLY A 138 -33.48 -13.30 81.92
C GLY A 138 -33.69 -12.62 80.57
N VAL A 139 -34.75 -12.96 79.80
CA VAL A 139 -35.13 -12.17 78.62
C VAL A 139 -36.07 -11.03 79.03
N SER A 140 -35.54 -9.81 79.13
CA SER A 140 -36.36 -8.60 79.27
C SER A 140 -37.00 -8.23 77.93
N ILE A 141 -38.32 -8.35 77.86
CA ILE A 141 -39.12 -7.93 76.70
C ILE A 141 -39.28 -6.41 76.76
N PHE A 142 -38.74 -5.71 75.77
CA PHE A 142 -38.96 -4.27 75.58
C PHE A 142 -40.00 -4.05 74.48
N TYR A 143 -41.17 -3.54 74.86
CA TYR A 143 -42.14 -3.02 73.90
C TYR A 143 -41.65 -1.65 73.42
N VAL A 144 -41.15 -1.58 72.19
CA VAL A 144 -40.86 -0.29 71.55
C VAL A 144 -42.21 0.31 71.12
N PRO A 145 -42.60 1.51 71.58
CA PRO A 145 -43.93 2.06 71.31
C PRO A 145 -44.13 2.44 69.83
N ILE A 146 -43.03 2.64 69.10
CA ILE A 146 -42.95 3.14 67.73
C ILE A 146 -41.86 2.37 66.97
N ALA A 147 -42.15 1.91 65.75
CA ALA A 147 -41.12 1.64 64.75
C ALA A 147 -41.11 2.73 63.68
N ALA A 148 -39.96 2.88 63.02
CA ALA A 148 -39.81 3.81 61.91
C ALA A 148 -38.79 3.29 60.90
N LYS A 149 -39.04 3.57 59.63
CA LYS A 149 -38.21 3.15 58.49
C LYS A 149 -37.85 4.39 57.68
N LEU A 150 -36.57 4.67 57.50
CA LEU A 150 -36.07 5.78 56.68
C LEU A 150 -35.57 5.27 55.32
N GLU A 151 -36.32 5.57 54.27
CA GLU A 151 -36.01 5.24 52.89
C GLU A 151 -35.34 6.41 52.18
N THR A 152 -34.14 6.16 51.65
CA THR A 152 -33.35 7.09 50.84
C THR A 152 -32.80 6.34 49.62
N PRO A 153 -32.39 7.04 48.56
CA PRO A 153 -31.53 6.46 47.51
C PRO A 153 -30.23 5.89 48.09
N ARG A 154 -29.53 5.06 47.31
CA ARG A 154 -28.23 4.46 47.68
C ARG A 154 -27.04 5.38 47.39
N SER A 155 -27.17 6.24 46.39
CA SER A 155 -26.19 7.21 45.90
C SER A 155 -26.92 8.24 45.04
N ALA A 156 -26.33 9.41 44.80
CA ALA A 156 -26.87 10.41 43.89
C ALA A 156 -25.78 11.25 43.23
N PHE A 157 -26.17 12.07 42.26
CA PHE A 157 -25.29 13.05 41.63
C PHE A 157 -25.57 14.47 42.12
N ILE A 158 -24.64 15.39 41.87
CA ILE A 158 -24.92 16.83 41.96
C ILE A 158 -26.06 17.19 41.00
N ASP A 159 -26.91 18.14 41.40
CA ASP A 159 -28.12 18.62 40.71
C ASP A 159 -29.28 17.61 40.65
N ASP A 160 -29.17 16.44 41.30
CA ASP A 160 -30.30 15.51 41.49
C ASP A 160 -31.28 15.97 42.57
N PHE A 161 -32.56 15.58 42.39
CA PHE A 161 -33.59 15.67 43.41
C PHE A 161 -33.69 14.34 44.18
N LEU A 162 -33.36 14.40 45.47
CA LEU A 162 -33.34 13.31 46.43
C LEU A 162 -34.69 13.15 47.11
N ASN A 163 -35.42 12.09 46.77
CA ASN A 163 -36.63 11.72 47.50
C ASN A 163 -36.24 10.94 48.78
N VAL A 164 -36.65 11.47 49.93
CA VAL A 164 -36.50 10.84 51.25
C VAL A 164 -37.89 10.58 51.80
N THR A 165 -38.21 9.33 52.10
CA THR A 165 -39.51 8.94 52.67
C THR A 165 -39.30 8.25 54.00
N THR A 166 -40.22 8.45 54.95
CA THR A 166 -40.25 7.65 56.17
C THR A 166 -41.66 7.15 56.44
N VAL A 167 -41.74 5.88 56.85
CA VAL A 167 -42.95 5.28 57.40
C VAL A 167 -42.73 5.13 58.90
N ILE A 168 -43.70 5.57 59.70
CA ILE A 168 -43.67 5.50 61.16
C ILE A 168 -44.94 4.78 61.62
N THR A 169 -44.76 3.73 62.40
CA THR A 169 -45.79 2.80 62.89
C THR A 169 -45.81 2.84 64.41
N ALA A 170 -46.93 3.24 65.01
CA ALA A 170 -47.13 3.19 66.47
C ALA A 170 -47.98 1.98 66.84
N PHE A 171 -47.46 1.13 67.73
CA PHE A 171 -48.11 -0.12 68.17
C PHE A 171 -48.95 0.05 69.44
N SER A 172 -48.98 1.26 69.97
CA SER A 172 -49.82 1.68 71.08
C SER A 172 -50.01 3.19 70.98
N ARG A 173 -51.14 3.72 71.46
CA ARG A 173 -51.36 5.16 71.53
C ARG A 173 -50.22 5.89 72.24
N VAL A 174 -49.61 6.84 71.54
CA VAL A 174 -48.47 7.68 71.96
C VAL A 174 -48.91 9.15 72.05
N GLU A 175 -48.33 9.93 72.96
CA GLU A 175 -48.59 11.37 73.08
C GLU A 175 -47.33 12.20 72.76
N ASN A 176 -47.54 13.41 72.23
CA ASN A 176 -46.49 14.36 71.86
C ASN A 176 -45.40 13.79 70.92
N LEU A 177 -45.81 13.06 69.89
CA LEU A 177 -44.91 12.56 68.85
C LEU A 177 -44.38 13.72 68.00
N THR A 178 -43.07 13.95 68.01
CA THR A 178 -42.41 14.93 67.14
C THR A 178 -41.34 14.25 66.29
N VAL A 179 -41.40 14.47 64.97
CA VAL A 179 -40.54 13.86 63.96
C VAL A 179 -39.74 14.96 63.29
N THR A 180 -38.41 14.90 63.34
CA THR A 180 -37.52 15.88 62.71
C THR A 180 -36.54 15.22 61.74
N LEU A 181 -36.40 15.77 60.53
CA LEU A 181 -35.38 15.33 59.57
C LEU A 181 -34.25 16.37 59.53
N ASN A 182 -33.09 15.99 60.05
CA ASN A 182 -31.86 16.77 59.97
C ASN A 182 -31.03 16.29 58.76
N TYR A 183 -30.54 17.23 57.96
CA TYR A 183 -29.67 17.01 56.82
C TYR A 183 -28.59 18.11 56.78
N PRO A 184 -27.47 17.94 56.05
CA PRO A 184 -26.43 18.98 55.98
C PRO A 184 -26.88 20.16 55.09
N GLU A 185 -27.41 21.21 55.72
CA GLU A 185 -27.88 22.44 55.04
C GLU A 185 -26.82 23.18 54.22
N SER A 186 -25.53 22.92 54.49
CA SER A 186 -24.41 23.46 53.71
C SER A 186 -24.20 22.75 52.37
N LEU A 187 -24.65 21.49 52.23
CA LEU A 187 -24.47 20.67 51.02
C LEU A 187 -25.78 20.52 50.21
N GLY A 188 -26.92 20.66 50.88
CA GLY A 188 -28.25 20.40 50.32
C GLY A 188 -29.30 21.41 50.71
N LYS A 189 -30.39 21.45 49.95
CA LYS A 189 -31.54 22.33 50.20
C LYS A 189 -32.85 21.55 50.23
N LEU A 190 -33.68 21.76 51.26
CA LEU A 190 -35.05 21.24 51.27
C LEU A 190 -35.93 21.99 50.24
N VAL A 191 -36.55 21.22 49.35
CA VAL A 191 -37.45 21.70 48.30
C VAL A 191 -38.92 21.42 48.65
N TYR A 192 -39.18 20.29 49.32
CA TYR A 192 -40.54 19.87 49.71
C TYR A 192 -40.52 19.12 51.04
N GLY A 193 -41.56 19.33 51.85
CA GLY A 193 -41.74 18.78 53.20
C GLY A 193 -41.40 19.79 54.31
N ASN A 194 -41.87 19.53 55.53
CA ASN A 194 -41.53 20.35 56.71
C ASN A 194 -40.36 19.72 57.47
N TYR A 195 -39.46 20.54 58.03
CA TYR A 195 -38.35 20.07 58.88
C TYR A 195 -38.82 19.24 60.09
N THR A 196 -39.96 19.63 60.66
CA THR A 196 -40.54 19.07 61.89
C THR A 196 -42.04 18.83 61.71
N TYR A 197 -42.51 17.64 62.07
CA TYR A 197 -43.92 17.29 62.18
C TYR A 197 -44.25 16.95 63.63
N ASN A 198 -45.30 17.56 64.18
CA ASN A 198 -45.74 17.38 65.57
C ASN A 198 -47.16 16.83 65.62
N PHE A 199 -47.39 15.79 66.43
CA PHE A 199 -48.67 15.15 66.64
C PHE A 199 -48.94 15.06 68.15
N THR A 200 -50.07 15.61 68.61
CA THR A 200 -50.42 15.63 70.04
C THR A 200 -50.80 14.24 70.56
N VAL A 201 -51.53 13.47 69.76
CA VAL A 201 -51.84 12.05 69.97
C VAL A 201 -51.62 11.34 68.64
N PHE A 202 -50.92 10.20 68.67
CA PHE A 202 -50.66 9.37 67.49
C PHE A 202 -50.94 7.90 67.78
N ASP A 203 -51.59 7.23 66.83
CA ASP A 203 -51.98 5.83 66.86
C ASP A 203 -52.09 5.34 65.40
N GLY A 204 -51.53 4.17 65.08
CA GLY A 204 -51.44 3.66 63.71
C GLY A 204 -50.20 4.11 62.91
N THR A 205 -50.37 4.29 61.58
CA THR A 205 -49.26 4.40 60.61
C THR A 205 -49.31 5.70 59.82
N ILE A 206 -48.16 6.35 59.64
CA ILE A 206 -48.02 7.57 58.81
C ILE A 206 -46.82 7.48 57.87
N GLU A 207 -46.99 8.02 56.65
CA GLU A 207 -45.90 8.23 55.70
C GLU A 207 -45.60 9.72 55.57
N LEU A 208 -44.34 10.12 55.75
CA LEU A 208 -43.85 11.48 55.54
C LEU A 208 -42.83 11.49 54.39
N ARG A 209 -42.85 12.53 53.57
CA ARG A 209 -42.01 12.65 52.37
C ARG A 209 -41.31 14.00 52.32
N TRP A 210 -40.03 13.98 51.99
CA TRP A 210 -39.19 15.14 51.74
C TRP A 210 -38.50 15.03 50.38
N VAL A 211 -38.25 16.18 49.75
CA VAL A 211 -37.39 16.28 48.57
C VAL A 211 -36.24 17.22 48.88
N LEU A 212 -35.02 16.72 48.85
CA LEU A 212 -33.78 17.50 49.00
C LEU A 212 -33.16 17.71 47.62
N TYR A 213 -32.55 18.87 47.37
CA TYR A 213 -31.77 19.14 46.16
C TYR A 213 -30.28 19.08 46.47
N ALA A 214 -29.53 18.31 45.68
CA ALA A 214 -28.10 18.08 45.86
C ALA A 214 -27.25 19.20 45.24
N VAL A 215 -26.72 20.12 46.06
CA VAL A 215 -25.94 21.28 45.57
C VAL A 215 -24.44 20.97 45.45
N TYR A 216 -23.90 20.20 46.39
CA TYR A 216 -22.47 19.86 46.44
C TYR A 216 -22.23 18.37 46.67
N GLU A 217 -21.12 17.86 46.12
CA GLU A 217 -20.63 16.51 46.41
C GLU A 217 -20.18 16.36 47.87
N GLY A 218 -20.22 15.13 48.37
CA GLY A 218 -19.80 14.79 49.72
C GLY A 218 -20.61 13.65 50.34
N GLU A 219 -20.27 13.33 51.59
CA GLU A 219 -20.98 12.35 52.41
C GLU A 219 -22.09 13.05 53.21
N TRP A 220 -23.34 12.75 52.87
CA TRP A 220 -24.51 13.36 53.49
C TRP A 220 -25.04 12.47 54.62
N HIS A 221 -25.02 13.01 55.83
CA HIS A 221 -25.59 12.37 57.02
C HIS A 221 -27.05 12.81 57.20
N LEU A 222 -28.00 11.95 56.85
CA LEU A 222 -29.43 12.17 57.07
C LEU A 222 -29.82 11.55 58.42
N ARG A 223 -30.34 12.36 59.34
CA ARG A 223 -30.73 11.93 60.70
C ARG A 223 -32.20 12.23 60.95
N LEU A 224 -32.99 11.19 61.13
CA LEU A 224 -34.38 11.27 61.55
C LEU A 224 -34.44 11.10 63.08
N ASN A 225 -34.82 12.17 63.80
CA ASN A 225 -35.06 12.09 65.23
C ASN A 225 -36.58 12.03 65.46
N ILE A 226 -37.03 11.02 66.18
CA ILE A 226 -38.43 10.85 66.60
C ILE A 226 -38.43 10.87 68.12
N THR A 227 -39.25 11.72 68.74
CA THR A 227 -39.39 11.80 70.20
C THR A 227 -40.85 11.79 70.59
N CYS A 228 -41.19 11.18 71.73
CA CYS A 228 -42.53 11.08 72.27
C CYS A 228 -42.54 10.96 73.80
N ASP A 229 -43.72 10.91 74.42
CA ASP A 229 -43.89 10.69 75.86
C ASP A 229 -43.19 9.42 76.39
N ARG A 230 -43.09 8.37 75.56
CA ARG A 230 -42.54 7.05 75.93
C ARG A 230 -41.08 6.81 75.52
N GLY A 231 -40.42 7.76 74.85
CA GLY A 231 -39.02 7.63 74.48
C GLY A 231 -38.61 8.36 73.20
N SER A 232 -37.40 8.08 72.75
CA SER A 232 -36.81 8.65 71.53
C SER A 232 -36.17 7.59 70.65
N LEU A 233 -36.22 7.81 69.35
CA LEU A 233 -35.65 6.96 68.31
C LEU A 233 -34.85 7.85 67.35
N LEU A 234 -33.59 7.47 67.10
CA LEU A 234 -32.69 8.14 66.16
C LEU A 234 -32.34 7.16 65.04
N ILE A 235 -32.59 7.55 63.80
CA ILE A 235 -32.19 6.79 62.61
C ILE A 235 -31.24 7.65 61.79
N GLU A 236 -29.98 7.23 61.66
CA GLU A 236 -28.98 7.88 60.82
C GLU A 236 -28.72 7.05 59.56
N ARG A 237 -28.62 7.72 58.41
CA ARG A 237 -28.32 7.10 57.12
C ARG A 237 -27.36 7.98 56.33
N VAL A 238 -26.26 7.38 55.84
CA VAL A 238 -25.24 8.06 55.04
C VAL A 238 -25.54 7.87 53.56
N LEU A 239 -25.42 8.94 52.78
CA LEU A 239 -25.62 8.98 51.34
C LEU A 239 -24.44 9.68 50.68
N ASN A 240 -23.82 9.06 49.68
CA ASN A 240 -22.71 9.70 48.95
C ASN A 240 -23.25 10.38 47.68
N VAL A 241 -23.03 11.70 47.60
CA VAL A 241 -23.34 12.55 46.44
C VAL A 241 -22.05 12.79 45.65
N THR A 242 -22.06 12.58 44.35
CA THR A 242 -20.86 12.59 43.50
C THR A 242 -21.04 13.40 42.21
N ILE A 243 -19.95 13.85 41.59
CA ILE A 243 -19.98 14.41 40.23
C ILE A 243 -20.20 13.28 39.20
N PRO A 244 -21.14 13.43 38.24
CA PRO A 244 -21.34 12.43 37.19
C PRO A 244 -20.09 12.31 36.29
N SER A 245 -19.71 11.07 35.96
CA SER A 245 -18.46 10.80 35.23
C SER A 245 -18.52 11.27 33.77
N ILE A 246 -17.72 12.29 33.44
CA ILE A 246 -17.57 12.78 32.07
C ILE A 246 -16.70 11.79 31.28
N ILE A 247 -17.32 10.86 30.57
CA ILE A 247 -16.62 9.98 29.63
C ILE A 247 -16.41 10.74 28.31
N PRO A 248 -15.17 11.14 27.94
CA PRO A 248 -14.93 11.70 26.62
C PRO A 248 -15.23 10.64 25.56
N ARG A 249 -16.20 10.92 24.69
CA ARG A 249 -16.64 9.99 23.65
C ARG A 249 -15.55 9.88 22.57
N THR A 250 -14.59 8.97 22.74
CA THR A 250 -13.53 8.71 21.77
C THR A 250 -14.11 8.14 20.48
N VAL A 251 -14.46 9.03 19.55
CA VAL A 251 -14.85 8.66 18.19
C VAL A 251 -13.60 8.14 17.48
N ILE A 252 -13.40 6.82 17.50
CA ILE A 252 -12.41 6.18 16.66
C ILE A 252 -12.89 6.33 15.21
N PRO A 253 -12.21 7.09 14.33
CA PRO A 253 -12.60 7.20 12.93
C PRO A 253 -12.63 5.81 12.29
N ARG A 254 -13.76 5.49 11.65
CA ARG A 254 -13.94 4.22 10.91
C ARG A 254 -13.29 4.22 9.54
N TYR A 255 -13.03 5.42 9.02
CA TYR A 255 -12.53 5.67 7.67
C TYR A 255 -11.23 6.45 7.72
N PHE A 256 -10.32 6.12 6.79
CA PHE A 256 -8.98 6.66 6.68
C PHE A 256 -8.62 6.95 5.23
N ASN A 257 -7.66 7.84 5.04
CA ASN A 257 -7.06 8.13 3.75
C ASN A 257 -5.75 7.33 3.60
N LEU A 258 -5.59 6.69 2.44
CA LEU A 258 -4.41 5.93 2.06
C LEU A 258 -3.75 6.58 0.84
N SER A 259 -2.56 7.15 1.04
CA SER A 259 -1.74 7.68 -0.06
C SER A 259 -0.68 6.66 -0.44
N ILE A 260 -0.61 6.28 -1.71
CA ILE A 260 0.29 5.23 -2.23
C ILE A 260 1.29 5.88 -3.18
N ALA A 261 2.58 5.78 -2.86
CA ALA A 261 3.68 6.26 -3.69
C ALA A 261 4.34 5.09 -4.43
N CYS A 262 4.27 5.07 -5.74
CA CYS A 262 4.94 4.08 -6.59
C CYS A 262 6.36 4.55 -6.91
N LEU A 263 7.35 3.80 -6.43
CA LEU A 263 8.78 4.13 -6.57
C LEU A 263 9.51 3.04 -7.36
N ASP A 264 10.56 3.43 -8.09
CA ASP A 264 11.50 2.46 -8.69
C ASP A 264 12.57 1.99 -7.69
N VAL A 265 13.44 1.07 -8.14
CA VAL A 265 14.53 0.49 -7.34
C VAL A 265 15.52 1.54 -6.79
N LEU A 266 15.55 2.74 -7.35
CA LEU A 266 16.39 3.88 -6.92
C LEU A 266 15.57 4.96 -6.19
N GLY A 267 14.34 4.66 -5.78
CA GLY A 267 13.48 5.57 -5.03
C GLY A 267 12.86 6.70 -5.86
N ARG A 268 12.92 6.65 -7.20
CA ARG A 268 12.35 7.68 -8.06
C ARG A 268 10.85 7.44 -8.28
N PRO A 269 10.01 8.50 -8.30
CA PRO A 269 8.57 8.35 -8.52
C PRO A 269 8.25 7.83 -9.93
N LEU A 270 7.23 6.99 -10.02
CA LEU A 270 6.75 6.39 -11.27
C LEU A 270 5.31 6.83 -11.57
N SER A 271 5.16 7.69 -12.59
CA SER A 271 3.88 8.17 -13.10
C SER A 271 3.26 7.24 -14.15
N GLY A 272 1.94 7.31 -14.33
CA GLY A 272 1.21 6.54 -15.35
C GLY A 272 0.94 5.07 -15.02
N TYR A 273 1.17 4.62 -13.79
CA TYR A 273 0.86 3.26 -13.34
C TYR A 273 -0.56 3.17 -12.80
N MET A 274 -1.30 2.12 -13.17
CA MET A 274 -2.60 1.83 -12.58
C MET A 274 -2.40 1.17 -11.21
N VAL A 275 -3.10 1.68 -10.21
CA VAL A 275 -3.12 1.18 -8.84
C VAL A 275 -4.54 0.73 -8.53
N ASN A 276 -4.73 -0.58 -8.36
CA ASN A 276 -5.99 -1.22 -7.99
C ASN A 276 -5.94 -1.59 -6.51
N LEU A 277 -6.94 -1.15 -5.74
CA LEU A 277 -7.06 -1.44 -4.31
C LEU A 277 -8.16 -2.48 -4.09
N TYR A 278 -7.78 -3.66 -3.59
CA TYR A 278 -8.69 -4.76 -3.30
C TYR A 278 -8.82 -4.99 -1.78
N GLU A 279 -9.99 -5.43 -1.31
CA GLU A 279 -10.10 -6.01 0.02
C GLU A 279 -9.39 -7.37 0.05
N ASN A 280 -8.44 -7.56 0.97
CA ASN A 280 -7.54 -8.72 0.95
C ASN A 280 -8.26 -10.08 1.13
N LYS A 281 -9.41 -10.10 1.83
CA LYS A 281 -10.19 -11.34 2.07
C LYS A 281 -11.12 -11.71 0.92
N SER A 282 -11.88 -10.75 0.43
CA SER A 282 -12.93 -10.98 -0.58
C SER A 282 -12.43 -10.82 -2.02
N ARG A 283 -11.24 -10.23 -2.22
CA ARG A 283 -10.70 -9.80 -3.52
C ARG A 283 -11.62 -8.83 -4.27
N VAL A 284 -12.56 -8.18 -3.59
CA VAL A 284 -13.43 -7.13 -4.18
C VAL A 284 -12.61 -5.87 -4.44
N LEU A 285 -12.73 -5.31 -5.64
CA LEU A 285 -12.13 -4.02 -6.02
C LEU A 285 -12.88 -2.87 -5.32
N ILE A 286 -12.14 -2.06 -4.57
CA ILE A 286 -12.66 -0.89 -3.84
C ILE A 286 -12.47 0.38 -4.66
N GLY A 287 -11.34 0.49 -5.35
CA GLY A 287 -10.99 1.65 -6.16
C GLY A 287 -9.84 1.35 -7.09
N SER A 288 -9.76 2.14 -8.17
CA SER A 288 -8.72 2.07 -9.18
C SER A 288 -8.34 3.50 -9.58
N ALA A 289 -7.05 3.81 -9.63
CA ALA A 289 -6.55 5.15 -9.95
C ALA A 289 -5.13 5.09 -10.54
N VAL A 290 -4.78 6.09 -11.35
CA VAL A 290 -3.47 6.15 -12.03
C VAL A 290 -2.52 7.10 -11.29
N THR A 291 -1.24 6.72 -11.17
CA THR A 291 -0.22 7.56 -10.51
C THR A 291 0.02 8.87 -11.24
N ASN A 292 0.00 9.98 -10.49
CA ASN A 292 0.29 11.32 -11.01
C ASN A 292 1.79 11.51 -11.31
N GLU A 293 2.20 12.70 -11.75
CA GLU A 293 3.61 13.03 -12.06
C GLU A 293 4.58 12.82 -10.89
N SER A 294 4.10 12.94 -9.65
CA SER A 294 4.87 12.66 -8.43
C SER A 294 4.84 11.18 -7.99
N GLY A 295 4.29 10.30 -8.82
CA GLY A 295 4.16 8.87 -8.56
C GLY A 295 3.15 8.53 -7.46
N LEU A 296 2.25 9.45 -7.11
CA LEU A 296 1.30 9.32 -6.01
C LEU A 296 -0.11 8.99 -6.52
N VAL A 297 -0.81 8.14 -5.77
CA VAL A 297 -2.27 7.93 -5.81
C VAL A 297 -2.81 8.16 -4.41
N GLU A 298 -3.99 8.75 -4.29
CA GLU A 298 -4.68 8.90 -3.01
C GLU A 298 -6.08 8.28 -3.07
N PHE A 299 -6.37 7.43 -2.10
CA PHE A 299 -7.69 6.87 -1.87
C PHE A 299 -8.23 7.43 -0.55
N SER A 300 -9.37 8.10 -0.59
CA SER A 300 -10.01 8.70 0.58
C SER A 300 -11.17 7.85 1.10
N ASN A 301 -11.52 8.04 2.37
CA ASN A 301 -12.70 7.43 2.99
C ASN A 301 -12.73 5.88 2.96
N ILE A 302 -11.57 5.21 3.01
CA ILE A 302 -11.50 3.74 3.06
C ILE A 302 -11.71 3.27 4.49
N SER A 303 -12.48 2.20 4.70
CA SER A 303 -12.68 1.63 6.03
C SER A 303 -11.39 1.12 6.68
N ARG A 304 -11.40 0.93 8.00
CA ARG A 304 -10.32 0.23 8.72
C ARG A 304 -10.24 -1.22 8.24
N GLY A 305 -9.10 -1.66 7.70
CA GLY A 305 -9.00 -2.99 7.09
C GLY A 305 -7.59 -3.41 6.65
N VAL A 306 -7.52 -4.59 6.02
CA VAL A 306 -6.33 -5.09 5.33
C VAL A 306 -6.63 -5.14 3.85
N TYR A 307 -5.83 -4.43 3.07
CA TYR A 307 -6.02 -4.26 1.64
C TYR A 307 -4.85 -4.86 0.88
N LEU A 308 -5.15 -5.37 -0.30
CA LEU A 308 -4.15 -5.76 -1.27
C LEU A 308 -4.07 -4.67 -2.33
N VAL A 309 -2.90 -4.08 -2.50
CA VAL A 309 -2.63 -3.12 -3.55
C VAL A 309 -1.97 -3.85 -4.69
N GLU A 310 -2.58 -3.78 -5.86
CA GLU A 310 -2.03 -4.25 -7.11
C GLU A 310 -1.59 -3.03 -7.92
N VAL A 311 -0.34 -3.02 -8.40
CA VAL A 311 0.18 -1.96 -9.25
C VAL A 311 0.58 -2.56 -10.60
N THR A 312 0.09 -1.99 -11.69
CA THR A 312 0.29 -2.51 -13.05
C THR A 312 0.41 -1.41 -14.10
N ASP A 313 1.23 -1.66 -15.12
CA ASP A 313 1.25 -0.88 -16.38
C ASP A 313 0.77 -1.72 -17.58
N GLY A 314 0.04 -2.81 -17.32
CA GLY A 314 -0.44 -3.77 -18.32
C GLY A 314 0.60 -4.80 -18.75
N LEU A 315 1.90 -4.48 -18.67
CA LEU A 315 3.00 -5.40 -18.99
C LEU A 315 3.63 -6.04 -17.74
N TYR A 316 3.64 -5.32 -16.63
CA TYR A 316 4.15 -5.80 -15.34
C TYR A 316 3.09 -5.61 -14.26
N ARG A 317 3.00 -6.57 -13.33
CA ARG A 317 2.09 -6.55 -12.18
C ARG A 317 2.89 -6.85 -10.92
N THR A 318 2.65 -6.07 -9.87
CA THR A 318 3.15 -6.33 -8.52
C THR A 318 2.02 -6.18 -7.51
N GLU A 319 2.02 -6.99 -6.47
CA GLU A 319 1.02 -6.98 -5.40
C GLU A 319 1.72 -6.79 -4.05
N ASP A 320 1.14 -5.97 -3.17
CA ASP A 320 1.63 -5.73 -1.80
C ASP A 320 0.45 -5.59 -0.83
N VAL A 321 0.66 -5.92 0.45
CA VAL A 321 -0.40 -5.98 1.47
C VAL A 321 -0.29 -4.82 2.45
N VAL A 322 -1.33 -3.99 2.51
CA VAL A 322 -1.38 -2.76 3.31
C VAL A 322 -2.39 -2.88 4.46
N TYR A 323 -1.91 -2.62 5.67
CA TYR A 323 -2.73 -2.61 6.89
C TYR A 323 -3.17 -1.18 7.22
N LEU A 324 -4.43 -0.84 6.96
CA LEU A 324 -4.96 0.52 7.12
C LEU A 324 -5.68 0.68 8.47
N PHE A 325 -4.98 1.26 9.44
CA PHE A 325 -5.49 1.52 10.80
C PHE A 325 -5.47 3.01 11.20
N ARG A 326 -4.91 3.87 10.35
CA ARG A 326 -4.84 5.33 10.47
C ARG A 326 -4.61 5.93 9.08
N ASN A 327 -4.76 7.25 8.94
CA ASN A 327 -4.28 7.95 7.75
C ASN A 327 -2.76 7.68 7.60
N GLN A 328 -2.35 7.15 6.45
CA GLN A 328 -0.94 6.80 6.23
C GLN A 328 -0.55 6.88 4.75
N ARG A 329 0.76 7.08 4.54
CA ARG A 329 1.40 7.03 3.23
C ARG A 329 2.27 5.79 3.14
N VAL A 330 2.08 4.99 2.10
CA VAL A 330 2.83 3.74 1.84
C VAL A 330 3.62 3.90 0.54
N SER A 331 4.85 3.43 0.52
CA SER A 331 5.68 3.39 -0.70
C SER A 331 5.79 1.96 -1.22
N ILE A 332 5.32 1.72 -2.45
CA ILE A 332 5.41 0.40 -3.11
C ILE A 332 6.60 0.43 -4.08
N LEU A 333 7.51 -0.52 -3.90
CA LEU A 333 8.72 -0.65 -4.71
C LEU A 333 8.45 -1.49 -5.96
N ILE A 334 8.36 -0.83 -7.11
CA ILE A 334 8.24 -1.50 -8.40
C ILE A 334 9.62 -1.95 -8.84
N LYS A 335 9.80 -3.28 -9.01
CA LYS A 335 11.07 -3.91 -9.44
C LYS A 335 11.31 -3.70 -10.94
N LYS A 336 11.50 -2.43 -11.31
CA LYS A 336 11.83 -1.95 -12.65
C LYS A 336 13.05 -1.05 -12.62
N ALA A 337 13.80 -1.05 -13.71
CA ALA A 337 15.02 -0.29 -13.89
C ALA A 337 15.11 0.28 -15.31
N ARG A 338 16.08 1.16 -15.54
CA ARG A 338 16.38 1.72 -16.87
C ARG A 338 17.59 1.02 -17.47
N LEU A 339 17.46 0.55 -18.69
CA LEU A 339 18.58 0.03 -19.49
C LEU A 339 18.97 1.09 -20.51
N THR A 340 20.18 1.64 -20.36
CA THR A 340 20.76 2.53 -21.37
C THR A 340 21.71 1.73 -22.25
N VAL A 341 21.51 1.78 -23.56
CA VAL A 341 22.28 1.05 -24.55
C VAL A 341 23.08 2.04 -25.37
N ARG A 342 24.41 1.99 -25.29
CA ARG A 342 25.32 2.77 -26.13
C ARG A 342 25.88 1.89 -27.24
N VAL A 343 25.66 2.28 -28.48
CA VAL A 343 26.28 1.64 -29.64
C VAL A 343 27.44 2.50 -30.14
N GLU A 344 28.61 1.89 -30.19
CA GLU A 344 29.84 2.49 -30.69
C GLU A 344 30.24 1.85 -32.00
N LEU A 345 30.98 2.58 -32.82
CA LEU A 345 31.75 2.04 -33.93
C LEU A 345 32.99 1.30 -33.40
N ASP A 346 33.64 0.59 -34.32
CA ASP A 346 34.95 -0.04 -34.11
C ASP A 346 36.07 0.90 -33.64
N ASP A 347 35.95 2.22 -33.92
CA ASP A 347 36.88 3.26 -33.46
C ASP A 347 36.47 3.92 -32.13
N GLY A 348 35.41 3.41 -31.47
CA GLY A 348 34.86 3.96 -30.23
C GLY A 348 33.99 5.21 -30.40
N SER A 349 33.82 5.73 -31.63
CA SER A 349 32.92 6.85 -31.89
C SER A 349 31.44 6.40 -31.82
N PRO A 350 30.48 7.27 -31.45
CA PRO A 350 29.08 6.88 -31.30
C PRO A 350 28.42 6.55 -32.65
N LEU A 351 27.56 5.52 -32.67
CA LEU A 351 26.77 5.13 -33.85
C LEU A 351 25.29 5.55 -33.70
N PRO A 352 24.87 6.70 -34.29
CA PRO A 352 23.48 7.15 -34.26
C PRO A 352 22.58 6.35 -35.21
N LEU A 353 21.26 6.52 -35.07
CA LEU A 353 20.22 5.92 -35.92
C LEU A 353 20.27 4.39 -36.00
N THR A 354 20.76 3.74 -34.95
CA THR A 354 20.75 2.29 -34.79
C THR A 354 19.50 1.89 -34.02
N LEU A 355 18.72 0.98 -34.58
CA LEU A 355 17.49 0.48 -33.98
C LEU A 355 17.82 -0.64 -32.97
N ILE A 356 17.53 -0.38 -31.70
CA ILE A 356 17.70 -1.33 -30.61
C ILE A 356 16.41 -2.10 -30.42
N TYR A 357 16.51 -3.42 -30.33
CA TYR A 357 15.44 -4.29 -29.85
C TYR A 357 15.92 -4.94 -28.55
N VAL A 358 15.14 -4.81 -27.49
CA VAL A 358 15.32 -5.52 -26.21
C VAL A 358 14.21 -6.55 -26.08
N ARG A 359 14.59 -7.83 -25.97
CA ARG A 359 13.65 -8.93 -25.72
C ARG A 359 13.91 -9.58 -24.36
N ASP A 360 12.86 -10.05 -23.72
CA ASP A 360 12.94 -10.81 -22.46
C ASP A 360 13.52 -12.23 -22.66
N GLU A 361 13.52 -13.03 -21.59
CA GLU A 361 13.94 -14.44 -21.61
C GLU A 361 13.07 -15.33 -22.51
N ASN A 362 11.79 -14.98 -22.68
CA ASN A 362 10.83 -15.68 -23.53
C ASN A 362 10.94 -15.29 -25.01
N GLY A 363 11.78 -14.30 -25.35
CA GLY A 363 11.92 -13.74 -26.68
C GLY A 363 10.85 -12.70 -27.05
N SER A 364 9.98 -12.31 -26.11
CA SER A 364 8.99 -11.26 -26.28
C SER A 364 9.65 -9.89 -26.35
N LEU A 365 9.15 -9.00 -27.20
CA LEU A 365 9.73 -7.69 -27.45
C LEU A 365 9.28 -6.67 -26.39
N THR A 366 10.19 -6.29 -25.49
CA THR A 366 9.89 -5.42 -24.34
C THR A 366 10.15 -3.93 -24.62
N CYS A 367 11.15 -3.62 -25.46
CA CYS A 367 11.48 -2.24 -25.82
C CYS A 367 12.08 -2.14 -27.23
N VAL A 368 11.74 -1.06 -27.92
CA VAL A 368 12.34 -0.63 -29.19
C VAL A 368 12.66 0.85 -29.09
N ASP A 369 13.89 1.23 -29.42
CA ASP A 369 14.34 2.63 -29.42
C ASP A 369 15.47 2.85 -30.45
N PHE A 370 15.70 4.09 -30.87
CA PHE A 370 16.78 4.45 -31.79
C PHE A 370 17.92 5.15 -31.05
N THR A 371 19.17 4.84 -31.40
CA THR A 371 20.31 5.57 -30.85
C THR A 371 20.35 7.03 -31.32
N ASN A 372 20.49 7.95 -30.36
CA ASN A 372 20.62 9.38 -30.59
C ASN A 372 22.00 9.76 -31.18
N SER A 373 22.27 11.05 -31.35
CA SER A 373 23.57 11.57 -31.84
C SER A 373 24.79 11.14 -31.02
N SER A 374 24.61 10.91 -29.71
CA SER A 374 25.64 10.35 -28.81
C SER A 374 25.71 8.81 -28.81
N GLY A 375 24.99 8.15 -29.73
CA GLY A 375 24.99 6.69 -29.86
C GLY A 375 24.20 5.97 -28.76
N MET A 376 23.39 6.69 -27.97
CA MET A 376 22.65 6.14 -26.82
C MET A 376 21.16 6.00 -27.11
N ALA A 377 20.58 4.88 -26.67
CA ALA A 377 19.14 4.59 -26.61
C ALA A 377 18.76 4.26 -25.15
N VAL A 378 17.55 4.59 -24.70
CA VAL A 378 17.15 4.50 -23.29
C VAL A 378 15.80 3.79 -23.14
N CYS A 379 15.86 2.49 -22.82
CA CYS A 379 14.68 1.73 -22.43
C CYS A 379 14.36 2.00 -20.95
N LYS A 380 13.29 2.76 -20.72
CA LYS A 380 12.77 3.08 -19.38
C LYS A 380 11.89 1.92 -18.87
N ALA A 381 11.80 1.79 -17.54
CA ALA A 381 10.80 0.96 -16.86
C ALA A 381 10.77 -0.54 -17.27
N LEU A 382 11.93 -1.14 -17.57
CA LEU A 382 12.05 -2.58 -17.80
C LEU A 382 12.01 -3.34 -16.47
N PRO A 383 11.21 -4.43 -16.32
CA PRO A 383 11.27 -5.32 -15.16
C PRO A 383 12.68 -5.87 -14.90
N LEU A 384 13.02 -6.16 -13.65
CA LEU A 384 14.27 -6.87 -13.35
C LEU A 384 14.22 -8.30 -13.92
N GLY A 385 15.30 -8.73 -14.59
CA GLY A 385 15.36 -10.00 -15.33
C GLY A 385 16.49 -10.01 -16.35
N ASN A 386 16.67 -11.12 -17.08
CA ASN A 386 17.65 -11.17 -18.16
C ASN A 386 17.02 -10.76 -19.50
N TYR A 387 17.77 -10.00 -20.28
CA TYR A 387 17.33 -9.49 -21.58
C TYR A 387 18.36 -9.80 -22.66
N THR A 388 17.85 -9.99 -23.88
CA THR A 388 18.65 -10.07 -25.09
C THR A 388 18.52 -8.77 -25.88
N VAL A 389 19.64 -8.08 -26.09
CA VAL A 389 19.70 -6.79 -26.78
C VAL A 389 20.31 -7.01 -28.15
N SER A 390 19.60 -6.61 -29.20
CA SER A 390 20.08 -6.67 -30.58
C SER A 390 20.03 -5.29 -31.23
N ALA A 391 21.17 -4.82 -31.74
CA ALA A 391 21.28 -3.60 -32.50
C ALA A 391 21.16 -3.88 -34.01
N ARG A 392 20.27 -3.18 -34.70
CA ARG A 392 20.13 -3.21 -36.16
C ARG A 392 20.40 -1.84 -36.78
N TRP A 393 21.31 -1.79 -37.74
CA TRP A 393 21.62 -0.59 -38.50
C TRP A 393 21.29 -0.83 -39.97
N ARG A 394 20.42 0.02 -40.55
CA ARG A 394 19.85 -0.16 -41.91
C ARG A 394 19.28 -1.57 -42.18
N GLY A 395 18.66 -2.18 -41.18
CA GLY A 395 18.05 -3.51 -41.25
C GLY A 395 18.99 -4.68 -40.91
N SER A 396 20.31 -4.52 -41.07
CA SER A 396 21.30 -5.55 -40.72
C SER A 396 21.60 -5.56 -39.22
N ILE A 397 21.75 -6.74 -38.62
CA ILE A 397 22.19 -6.88 -37.23
C ILE A 397 23.68 -6.52 -37.15
N VAL A 398 24.03 -5.55 -36.30
CA VAL A 398 25.40 -5.04 -36.13
C VAL A 398 26.01 -5.35 -34.77
N GLY A 399 25.20 -5.81 -33.81
CA GLY A 399 25.63 -6.22 -32.49
C GLY A 399 24.54 -6.97 -31.74
N TYR A 400 24.93 -7.89 -30.87
CA TYR A 400 24.05 -8.67 -30.00
C TYR A 400 24.74 -8.87 -28.64
N SER A 401 23.99 -8.73 -27.56
CA SER A 401 24.48 -8.99 -26.21
C SER A 401 23.35 -9.46 -25.28
N LYS A 402 23.71 -10.16 -24.20
CA LYS A 402 22.80 -10.51 -23.11
C LYS A 402 23.13 -9.66 -21.89
N VAL A 403 22.12 -9.16 -21.19
CA VAL A 403 22.29 -8.32 -19.99
C VAL A 403 21.36 -8.80 -18.87
N SER A 404 21.88 -8.89 -17.65
CA SER A 404 21.10 -9.19 -16.45
C SER A 404 20.76 -7.88 -15.75
N LEU A 405 19.50 -7.45 -15.84
CA LEU A 405 19.05 -6.18 -15.30
C LEU A 405 18.68 -6.35 -13.81
N LYS A 406 19.61 -5.97 -12.92
CA LYS A 406 19.43 -5.94 -11.45
C LYS A 406 19.12 -4.55 -10.89
N GLY A 407 19.31 -3.51 -11.71
CA GLY A 407 19.13 -2.09 -11.39
C GLY A 407 19.45 -1.26 -12.65
N ASP A 408 19.47 0.08 -12.55
CA ASP A 408 19.85 0.93 -13.69
C ASP A 408 21.21 0.49 -14.25
N SER A 409 21.25 0.14 -15.53
CA SER A 409 22.42 -0.50 -16.16
C SER A 409 22.78 0.17 -17.47
N MET A 410 24.08 0.26 -17.73
CA MET A 410 24.65 0.79 -18.97
C MET A 410 25.28 -0.37 -19.77
N LEU A 411 24.76 -0.63 -20.96
CA LEU A 411 25.31 -1.62 -21.89
C LEU A 411 25.99 -0.93 -23.06
N THR A 412 27.31 -1.08 -23.18
CA THR A 412 28.06 -0.64 -24.37
C THR A 412 28.22 -1.80 -25.34
N MET A 413 27.78 -1.62 -26.59
CA MET A 413 27.95 -2.58 -27.67
C MET A 413 28.80 -1.96 -28.79
N ARG A 414 29.78 -2.72 -29.28
CA ARG A 414 30.52 -2.35 -30.49
C ARG A 414 29.78 -2.88 -31.71
N GLY A 415 29.22 -1.95 -32.49
CA GLY A 415 28.62 -2.22 -33.78
C GLY A 415 29.69 -2.49 -34.84
N LEU A 416 29.46 -3.48 -35.70
CA LEU A 416 30.36 -3.85 -36.79
C LEU A 416 30.51 -2.76 -37.88
N VAL A 417 29.78 -1.64 -37.80
CA VAL A 417 29.82 -0.55 -38.79
C VAL A 417 31.17 0.14 -38.77
N LYS A 418 31.79 0.27 -39.95
CA LYS A 418 33.06 0.99 -40.17
C LYS A 418 32.77 2.37 -40.75
N LYS A 419 33.52 3.37 -40.27
CA LYS A 419 33.57 4.72 -40.83
C LYS A 419 34.63 4.78 -41.92
N VAL A 420 34.22 5.04 -43.15
CA VAL A 420 35.11 5.17 -44.31
C VAL A 420 35.18 6.64 -44.71
N ARG A 421 36.39 7.19 -44.76
CA ARG A 421 36.67 8.53 -45.26
C ARG A 421 37.11 8.44 -46.73
N VAL A 422 36.41 9.12 -47.62
CA VAL A 422 36.72 9.18 -49.05
C VAL A 422 37.21 10.58 -49.40
N ASN A 423 38.48 10.69 -49.79
CA ASN A 423 39.08 11.93 -50.26
C ASN A 423 39.04 11.92 -51.79
N VAL A 424 38.38 12.92 -52.40
CA VAL A 424 38.29 13.04 -53.86
C VAL A 424 39.19 14.18 -54.31
N LEU A 425 40.13 13.88 -55.19
CA LEU A 425 41.11 14.81 -55.74
C LEU A 425 40.90 15.00 -57.23
N MET A 426 41.04 16.23 -57.72
CA MET A 426 41.04 16.61 -59.13
C MET A 426 42.34 17.37 -59.38
N ALA A 427 43.20 16.87 -60.27
CA ALA A 427 44.54 17.42 -60.51
C ALA A 427 45.33 17.69 -59.20
N ASN A 428 45.33 16.71 -58.28
CA ASN A 428 45.91 16.77 -56.92
C ASN A 428 45.35 17.86 -55.98
N LYS A 429 44.31 18.61 -56.35
CA LYS A 429 43.57 19.54 -55.47
C LYS A 429 42.27 18.89 -54.96
N PRO A 430 41.75 19.30 -53.78
CA PRO A 430 40.47 18.80 -53.29
C PRO A 430 39.34 19.11 -54.28
N ALA A 431 38.43 18.15 -54.47
CA ALA A 431 37.32 18.26 -55.41
C ALA A 431 35.97 18.42 -54.67
N PRO A 432 35.59 19.65 -54.24
CA PRO A 432 34.33 19.87 -53.54
C PRO A 432 33.11 19.69 -54.44
N GLY A 433 31.97 19.28 -53.87
CA GLY A 433 30.71 19.06 -54.59
C GLY A 433 30.70 17.85 -55.55
N ALA A 434 31.74 17.01 -55.56
CA ALA A 434 31.78 15.77 -56.35
C ALA A 434 30.74 14.78 -55.80
N LYS A 435 29.98 14.14 -56.69
CA LYS A 435 29.00 13.10 -56.31
C LYS A 435 29.71 11.75 -56.21
N ILE A 436 29.50 11.01 -55.14
CA ILE A 436 30.05 9.66 -54.96
C ILE A 436 28.88 8.67 -54.84
N TYR A 437 28.93 7.63 -55.65
CA TYR A 437 28.01 6.49 -55.60
C TYR A 437 28.75 5.29 -55.01
N VAL A 438 28.15 4.65 -54.01
CA VAL A 438 28.71 3.46 -53.36
C VAL A 438 27.86 2.26 -53.71
N TYR A 439 28.45 1.26 -54.37
CA TYR A 439 27.78 0.03 -54.77
C TYR A 439 28.31 -1.16 -53.97
N SER A 440 27.42 -2.07 -53.59
CA SER A 440 27.77 -3.42 -53.13
C SER A 440 28.33 -4.26 -54.29
N THR A 441 29.00 -5.38 -54.00
CA THR A 441 29.43 -6.37 -55.01
C THR A 441 28.28 -6.92 -55.85
N THR A 442 27.06 -6.89 -55.32
CA THR A 442 25.82 -7.27 -56.05
C THR A 442 25.27 -6.19 -56.97
N GLY A 443 25.96 -5.03 -57.10
CA GLY A 443 25.49 -3.90 -57.89
C GLY A 443 24.43 -3.03 -57.22
N ARG A 444 23.96 -3.37 -56.00
CA ARG A 444 23.03 -2.55 -55.23
C ARG A 444 23.66 -1.23 -54.81
N LEU A 445 22.96 -0.11 -55.00
CA LEU A 445 23.37 1.20 -54.52
C LEU A 445 23.14 1.32 -53.00
N GLU A 446 24.21 1.53 -52.23
CA GLU A 446 24.22 1.59 -50.76
C GLU A 446 24.19 3.03 -50.21
N ALA A 447 24.81 3.96 -50.93
CA ALA A 447 24.87 5.36 -50.56
C ALA A 447 25.13 6.27 -51.77
N VAL A 448 24.62 7.50 -51.69
CA VAL A 448 25.02 8.62 -52.54
C VAL A 448 25.51 9.74 -51.62
N LEU A 449 26.70 10.27 -51.90
CA LEU A 449 27.38 11.28 -51.08
C LEU A 449 27.75 12.48 -51.94
N ARG A 450 28.03 13.61 -51.29
CA ARG A 450 28.72 14.76 -51.87
C ARG A 450 29.94 15.08 -51.02
N THR A 451 31.04 15.52 -51.64
CA THR A 451 32.21 16.01 -50.93
C THR A 451 32.00 17.42 -50.37
N ASN A 452 32.54 17.67 -49.18
CA ASN A 452 32.64 19.01 -48.57
C ASN A 452 33.67 19.88 -49.30
N ASP A 453 33.89 21.09 -48.79
CA ASP A 453 34.84 22.07 -49.36
C ASP A 453 36.30 21.56 -49.37
N GLU A 454 36.66 20.68 -48.44
CA GLU A 454 37.95 19.99 -48.36
C GLU A 454 38.07 18.80 -49.35
N GLY A 455 37.05 18.52 -50.17
CA GLY A 455 37.03 17.37 -51.08
C GLY A 455 36.81 16.02 -50.38
N VAL A 456 36.38 16.02 -49.12
CA VAL A 456 36.18 14.82 -48.28
C VAL A 456 34.70 14.47 -48.19
N ALA A 457 34.39 13.17 -48.22
CA ALA A 457 33.11 12.62 -47.85
C ALA A 457 33.30 11.51 -46.80
N VAL A 458 32.34 11.36 -45.89
CA VAL A 458 32.35 10.28 -44.88
C VAL A 458 31.13 9.39 -45.11
N VAL A 459 31.34 8.08 -45.08
CA VAL A 459 30.27 7.09 -45.18
C VAL A 459 30.41 6.01 -44.12
N TYR A 460 29.28 5.53 -43.65
CA TYR A 460 29.16 4.43 -42.71
C TYR A 460 28.76 3.19 -43.51
N LEU A 461 29.51 2.10 -43.38
CA LEU A 461 29.30 0.87 -44.14
C LEU A 461 29.51 -0.36 -43.25
N LEU A 462 28.84 -1.46 -43.58
CA LEU A 462 29.11 -2.76 -42.97
C LEU A 462 30.46 -3.31 -43.48
N PRO A 463 31.13 -4.22 -42.74
CA PRO A 463 32.38 -4.83 -43.22
C PRO A 463 32.15 -5.62 -44.50
N GLY A 464 32.88 -5.30 -45.57
CA GLY A 464 32.73 -5.93 -46.87
C GLY A 464 33.42 -5.18 -47.99
N VAL A 465 33.28 -5.71 -49.21
CA VAL A 465 33.86 -5.12 -50.42
C VAL A 465 32.82 -4.23 -51.11
N TYR A 466 33.20 -3.00 -51.46
CA TYR A 466 32.32 -2.04 -52.14
C TYR A 466 33.04 -1.37 -53.31
N LYS A 467 32.29 -1.10 -54.38
CA LYS A 467 32.75 -0.29 -55.52
C LYS A 467 32.30 1.15 -55.34
N PHE A 468 33.25 2.06 -55.22
CA PHE A 468 33.03 3.50 -55.17
C PHE A 468 33.19 4.09 -56.56
N LYS A 469 32.26 4.96 -56.97
CA LYS A 469 32.32 5.72 -58.22
C LYS A 469 32.11 7.21 -57.92
N ALA A 470 33.14 8.02 -58.09
CA ALA A 470 33.04 9.48 -57.99
C ALA A 470 32.85 10.12 -59.38
N VAL A 471 32.04 11.18 -59.45
CA VAL A 471 31.75 11.93 -60.68
C VAL A 471 31.69 13.43 -60.37
N LYS A 472 32.38 14.25 -61.17
CA LYS A 472 32.26 15.71 -61.17
C LYS A 472 32.37 16.23 -62.60
N GLY A 473 31.25 16.58 -63.21
CA GLY A 473 31.19 16.94 -64.63
C GLY A 473 31.59 15.76 -65.52
N GLN A 474 32.55 15.97 -66.42
CA GLN A 474 33.11 14.95 -67.31
C GLN A 474 34.18 14.05 -66.66
N TYR A 475 34.61 14.38 -65.43
CA TYR A 475 35.61 13.60 -64.72
C TYR A 475 34.96 12.49 -63.90
N TYR A 476 35.55 11.29 -63.93
CA TYR A 476 35.16 10.18 -63.07
C TYR A 476 36.36 9.51 -62.41
N ALA A 477 36.09 8.79 -61.32
CA ALA A 477 37.03 7.87 -60.70
C ALA A 477 36.26 6.65 -60.22
N GLU A 478 36.86 5.47 -60.29
CA GLU A 478 36.33 4.29 -59.62
C GLU A 478 37.43 3.54 -58.86
N ALA A 479 37.04 2.94 -57.73
CA ALA A 479 37.90 2.06 -56.95
C ALA A 479 37.05 1.02 -56.22
N ILE A 480 37.65 -0.14 -55.98
CA ILE A 480 37.08 -1.18 -55.12
C ILE A 480 37.89 -1.19 -53.83
N ILE A 481 37.20 -1.19 -52.68
CA ILE A 481 37.83 -1.20 -51.36
C ILE A 481 37.16 -2.25 -50.47
N ASP A 482 37.98 -2.95 -49.69
CA ASP A 482 37.51 -3.80 -48.60
C ASP A 482 37.54 -3.00 -47.29
N THR A 483 36.36 -2.71 -46.75
CA THR A 483 36.19 -1.93 -45.51
C THR A 483 36.64 -2.69 -44.26
N ARG A 484 36.97 -3.99 -44.38
CA ARG A 484 37.63 -4.77 -43.32
C ARG A 484 39.07 -4.33 -43.08
N VAL A 485 39.76 -3.88 -44.13
CA VAL A 485 41.21 -3.55 -44.09
C VAL A 485 41.42 -2.04 -44.11
N SER A 486 40.73 -1.31 -45.01
CA SER A 486 41.04 0.09 -45.30
C SER A 486 39.90 1.03 -44.90
N ARG A 487 40.23 2.05 -44.08
CA ARG A 487 39.29 3.07 -43.58
C ARG A 487 39.33 4.38 -44.38
N THR A 488 40.33 4.54 -45.24
CA THR A 488 40.56 5.73 -46.06
C THR A 488 40.67 5.32 -47.53
N LEU A 489 39.93 6.01 -48.40
CA LEU A 489 40.00 5.84 -49.86
C LEU A 489 40.38 7.18 -50.50
N VAL A 490 41.31 7.17 -51.45
CA VAL A 490 41.64 8.34 -52.27
C VAL A 490 41.18 8.06 -53.70
N LEU A 491 40.26 8.90 -54.21
CA LEU A 491 39.77 8.84 -55.58
C LEU A 491 40.36 10.01 -56.38
N LYS A 492 41.21 9.70 -57.36
CA LYS A 492 41.72 10.70 -58.32
C LYS A 492 40.79 10.76 -59.52
N LEU A 493 40.17 11.90 -59.74
CA LEU A 493 39.25 12.16 -60.84
C LEU A 493 40.03 12.36 -62.14
N GLU A 494 39.76 11.49 -63.12
CA GLU A 494 40.38 11.49 -64.45
C GLU A 494 39.34 11.82 -65.53
N ILE A 495 39.81 12.28 -66.70
CA ILE A 495 38.97 12.56 -67.85
C ILE A 495 38.48 11.22 -68.44
N SER A 496 37.19 11.13 -68.74
CA SER A 496 36.64 9.89 -69.32
C SER A 496 37.35 9.47 -70.62
N SER A 497 37.60 8.17 -70.80
CA SER A 497 38.19 7.59 -72.01
C SER A 497 37.45 8.00 -73.29
N ASN A 498 36.12 8.16 -73.21
CA ASN A 498 35.29 8.64 -74.32
C ASN A 498 35.73 10.02 -74.85
N LEU A 499 36.23 10.92 -73.98
CA LEU A 499 36.73 12.22 -74.41
C LEU A 499 38.07 12.09 -75.16
N TRP A 500 38.94 11.17 -74.73
CA TRP A 500 40.18 10.86 -75.44
C TRP A 500 39.92 10.25 -76.82
N VAL A 501 38.92 9.36 -76.95
CA VAL A 501 38.49 8.83 -78.26
C VAL A 501 37.95 9.97 -79.14
N LEU A 502 37.15 10.88 -78.59
CA LEU A 502 36.60 12.00 -79.35
C LEU A 502 37.69 12.99 -79.80
N LEU A 503 38.67 13.30 -78.94
CA LEU A 503 39.86 14.08 -79.29
C LEU A 503 40.72 13.37 -80.36
N GLY A 504 40.89 12.05 -80.26
CA GLY A 504 41.60 11.26 -81.26
C GLY A 504 40.90 11.25 -82.62
N LEU A 505 39.57 11.13 -82.63
CA LEU A 505 38.75 11.20 -83.85
C LEU A 505 38.79 12.59 -84.50
N THR A 506 38.72 13.67 -83.73
CA THR A 506 38.83 15.03 -84.29
C THR A 506 40.23 15.29 -84.82
N ALA A 507 41.29 14.87 -84.12
CA ALA A 507 42.66 14.96 -84.61
C ALA A 507 42.87 14.15 -85.90
N LEU A 508 42.33 12.93 -85.98
CA LEU A 508 42.37 12.10 -87.18
C LEU A 508 41.59 12.73 -88.34
N LEU A 509 40.44 13.37 -88.08
CA LEU A 509 39.68 14.09 -89.10
C LEU A 509 40.48 15.30 -89.63
N TRP A 510 41.15 16.07 -88.76
CA TRP A 510 42.02 17.18 -89.15
C TRP A 510 43.26 16.73 -89.95
N THR A 511 43.87 15.58 -89.62
CA THR A 511 44.99 15.06 -90.42
C THR A 511 44.52 14.50 -91.76
N LEU A 512 43.34 13.89 -91.84
CA LEU A 512 42.75 13.41 -93.10
C LEU A 512 42.40 14.57 -94.03
N THR A 513 41.78 15.64 -93.53
CA THR A 513 41.48 16.85 -94.33
C THR A 513 42.77 17.54 -94.79
N ALA A 514 43.77 17.69 -93.92
CA ALA A 514 45.08 18.22 -94.29
C ALA A 514 45.79 17.36 -95.35
N TYR A 515 45.73 16.03 -95.24
CA TYR A 515 46.32 15.10 -96.22
C TYR A 515 45.61 15.19 -97.59
N VAL A 516 44.27 15.20 -97.60
CA VAL A 516 43.49 15.36 -98.84
C VAL A 516 43.78 16.71 -99.50
N TRP A 517 43.84 17.79 -98.71
CA TRP A 517 44.19 19.12 -99.20
C TRP A 517 45.62 19.18 -99.76
N HIS A 518 46.61 18.59 -99.07
CA HIS A 518 47.98 18.49 -99.55
C HIS A 518 48.09 17.65 -100.85
N ARG A 519 47.33 16.55 -100.95
CA ARG A 519 47.31 15.72 -102.16
C ARG A 519 46.66 16.44 -103.35
N LYS A 520 45.56 17.18 -103.12
CA LYS A 520 44.87 17.97 -104.15
C LYS A 520 45.77 19.12 -104.66
N THR A 521 46.36 19.88 -103.74
CA THR A 521 47.30 20.97 -104.09
C THR A 521 48.57 20.46 -104.77
N SER A 522 49.16 19.34 -104.33
CA SER A 522 50.33 18.73 -104.98
C SER A 522 50.03 18.24 -106.41
N TYR A 523 48.82 17.72 -106.67
CA TYR A 523 48.39 17.33 -108.01
C TYR A 523 48.29 18.56 -108.94
N ILE A 524 47.57 19.60 -108.51
CA ILE A 524 47.39 20.85 -109.26
C ILE A 524 48.75 21.50 -109.55
N TYR A 525 49.66 21.54 -108.58
CA TYR A 525 51.01 22.07 -108.75
C TYR A 525 51.81 21.30 -109.84
N LYS A 526 51.77 19.97 -109.80
CA LYS A 526 52.48 19.12 -110.78
C LYS A 526 51.91 19.24 -112.19
N GLU A 527 50.60 19.33 -112.36
CA GLU A 527 50.00 19.57 -113.67
C GLU A 527 50.37 20.96 -114.21
N ARG A 528 50.26 22.00 -113.37
CA ARG A 528 50.64 23.37 -113.75
C ARG A 528 52.10 23.46 -114.22
N GLU A 529 53.01 22.79 -113.52
CA GLU A 529 54.42 22.76 -113.91
C GLU A 529 54.65 21.92 -115.19
N ARG A 530 53.87 20.86 -115.43
CA ARG A 530 53.87 20.12 -116.70
C ARG A 530 53.40 20.99 -117.86
N TYR A 531 52.29 21.72 -117.71
CA TYR A 531 51.80 22.64 -118.75
C TYR A 531 52.79 23.78 -119.03
N ARG A 532 53.43 24.36 -118.00
CA ARG A 532 54.54 25.33 -118.19
C ARG A 532 55.69 24.77 -119.02
N ARG A 533 56.16 23.56 -118.73
CA ARG A 533 57.22 22.91 -119.50
C ARG A 533 56.79 22.57 -120.94
N MET A 534 55.52 22.22 -121.15
CA MET A 534 54.99 22.01 -122.50
C MET A 534 54.87 23.33 -123.28
N LEU A 535 54.54 24.44 -122.63
CA LEU A 535 54.55 25.78 -123.23
C LEU A 535 55.97 26.21 -123.65
N GLN A 536 56.95 26.13 -122.74
CA GLN A 536 58.35 26.46 -123.03
C GLN A 536 58.91 25.61 -124.19
N ARG A 537 58.58 24.31 -124.21
CA ARG A 537 59.02 23.41 -125.29
C ARG A 537 58.30 23.68 -126.62
N LEU A 538 57.08 24.21 -126.58
CA LEU A 538 56.35 24.65 -127.77
C LEU A 538 57.01 25.91 -128.36
N GLU A 539 57.41 26.86 -127.51
CA GLU A 539 58.16 28.06 -127.89
C GLU A 539 59.52 27.69 -128.50
N GLU A 540 60.30 26.82 -127.85
CA GLU A 540 61.57 26.32 -128.41
C GLU A 540 61.43 25.62 -129.79
N LEU A 541 60.30 24.97 -130.07
CA LEU A 541 60.06 24.28 -131.33
C LEU A 541 59.57 25.22 -132.44
N HIS A 542 58.92 26.33 -132.06
CA HIS A 542 58.57 27.43 -132.95
C HIS A 542 59.79 28.26 -133.34
N ASP A 543 60.63 28.63 -132.36
CA ASP A 543 61.91 29.34 -132.59
C ASP A 543 62.86 28.57 -133.53
N LYS A 544 62.79 27.24 -133.53
CA LYS A 544 63.57 26.34 -134.41
C LYS A 544 62.92 26.11 -135.78
N GLY A 545 61.75 26.68 -136.06
CA GLY A 545 61.02 26.56 -137.33
C GLY A 545 60.47 25.15 -137.62
N VAL A 546 60.30 24.30 -136.60
CA VAL A 546 59.93 22.88 -136.76
C VAL A 546 58.40 22.68 -136.77
N ILE A 547 57.62 23.71 -136.44
CA ILE A 547 56.15 23.67 -136.32
C ILE A 547 55.55 24.81 -137.16
N GLU A 548 54.52 24.51 -137.96
CA GLU A 548 53.76 25.54 -138.69
C GLU A 548 52.98 26.44 -137.73
N ASP A 549 52.96 27.76 -137.99
CA ASP A 549 52.31 28.78 -137.14
C ASP A 549 50.87 28.44 -136.74
N LYS A 550 50.11 27.84 -137.66
CA LYS A 550 48.71 27.42 -137.44
C LYS A 550 48.55 26.43 -136.29
N TYR A 551 49.52 25.52 -136.11
CA TYR A 551 49.50 24.56 -135.00
C TYR A 551 50.10 25.16 -133.72
N TYR A 552 51.10 26.05 -133.84
CA TYR A 552 51.65 26.77 -132.69
C TYR A 552 50.58 27.59 -131.96
N VAL A 553 49.85 28.46 -132.67
CA VAL A 553 48.82 29.32 -132.06
C VAL A 553 47.74 28.49 -131.35
N LYS A 554 47.28 27.40 -131.98
CA LYS A 554 46.25 26.52 -131.40
C LYS A 554 46.74 25.82 -130.12
N LEU A 555 47.94 25.23 -130.16
CA LEU A 555 48.50 24.52 -129.00
C LEU A 555 48.86 25.47 -127.85
N LYS A 556 49.35 26.68 -128.17
CA LYS A 556 49.63 27.71 -127.18
C LYS A 556 48.35 28.14 -126.46
N GLN A 557 47.29 28.43 -127.22
CA GLN A 557 45.98 28.79 -126.67
C GLN A 557 45.42 27.67 -125.78
N GLU A 558 45.47 26.41 -126.22
CA GLU A 558 44.99 25.26 -125.44
C GLU A 558 45.79 25.07 -124.13
N TYR A 559 47.11 25.22 -124.15
CA TYR A 559 47.95 25.12 -122.95
C TYR A 559 47.77 26.31 -121.99
N GLU A 560 47.62 27.54 -122.50
CA GLU A 560 47.34 28.73 -121.68
C GLU A 560 45.94 28.66 -121.06
N GLU A 561 44.93 28.17 -121.79
CA GLU A 561 43.58 27.96 -121.29
C GLU A 561 43.56 26.91 -120.15
N ARG A 562 44.22 25.76 -120.33
CA ARG A 562 44.39 24.75 -119.26
C ARG A 562 45.14 25.29 -118.05
N LEU A 563 46.15 26.14 -118.25
CA LEU A 563 46.91 26.74 -117.16
C LEU A 563 46.08 27.80 -116.39
N ASN A 564 45.18 28.49 -117.10
CA ASN A 564 44.20 29.40 -116.51
C ASN A 564 43.08 28.66 -115.75
N GLU A 565 42.56 27.55 -116.27
CA GLU A 565 41.62 26.67 -115.54
C GLU A 565 42.22 26.19 -114.21
N LEU A 566 43.46 25.69 -114.23
CA LEU A 566 44.17 25.23 -113.03
C LEU A 566 44.40 26.34 -112.00
N SER A 567 44.60 27.59 -112.44
CA SER A 567 44.74 28.74 -111.54
C SER A 567 43.41 29.24 -110.96
N ARG A 568 42.30 29.16 -111.71
CA ARG A 568 40.96 29.47 -111.19
C ARG A 568 40.51 28.49 -110.12
N GLY A 569 40.95 27.22 -110.21
CA GLY A 569 40.72 26.20 -109.19
C GLY A 569 41.47 26.39 -107.86
N GLU A 570 42.30 27.43 -107.71
CA GLU A 570 42.95 27.82 -106.44
C GLU A 570 42.15 28.89 -105.65
N LEU A 571 41.15 29.55 -106.28
CA LEU A 571 40.37 30.65 -105.70
C LEU A 571 38.99 30.25 -105.17
N ALA A 572 38.66 28.95 -105.17
CA ALA A 572 37.40 28.36 -104.69
C ALA A 572 37.64 27.06 -103.93
#